data_AF-A0A6B2T778-F1
#
_entry.id   AF-A0A6B2T778-F1
#
_cell.length_a   1.000
_cell.length_b   1.000
_cell.length_c   1.000
_cell.angle_alpha   90.00
_cell.angle_beta   90.00
_cell.angle_gamma   90.00
#
_symmetry.space_group_name_H-M   'P 1'
#
loop_
_entity.id
_entity.type
_entity.pdbx_description
1 polymer ?
#
loop_
_entity_poly.entity_id
_entity_poly.type
_entity_poly.pdbx_seq_one_letter_code
_entity_poly.pdbx_strand_id
1 'polypeptide(L)' 'MSKTVVVIGAGPYGLSAAAHLRARGMPVRIFGAPVASWARRMPAGMLLRTPPAATELATPREGFTL' A
#
# COMPACT_ATOMS: atom_id res chain seq x y z
N MET A 1 -2.98 1.64 -27.66
CA MET A 1 -3.08 2.35 -26.37
C MET A 1 -2.77 1.37 -25.25
N SER A 2 -1.82 1.70 -24.36
CA SER A 2 -1.59 0.91 -23.14
C SER A 2 -2.73 1.15 -22.14
N LYS A 3 -3.29 0.09 -21.55
CA LYS A 3 -4.34 0.20 -20.53
C LYS A 3 -3.72 0.52 -19.18
N THR A 4 -4.13 1.64 -18.58
CA THR A 4 -3.71 2.03 -17.22
C THR A 4 -4.53 1.29 -16.18
N VAL A 5 -3.86 0.69 -15.19
CA VAL A 5 -4.51 0.09 -14.01
C VAL A 5 -4.69 1.16 -12.94
N VAL A 6 -5.90 1.23 -12.38
CA VAL A 6 -6.23 2.13 -11.29
C VAL A 6 -6.31 1.34 -9.99
N VAL A 7 -5.61 1.79 -8.95
CA VAL A 7 -5.71 1.27 -7.58
C VAL A 7 -6.38 2.32 -6.71
N ILE A 8 -7.48 1.95 -6.06
CA ILE A 8 -8.21 2.83 -5.14
C ILE A 8 -7.84 2.43 -3.71
N GLY A 9 -7.18 3.34 -3.00
CA GLY A 9 -6.67 3.14 -1.65
C GLY A 9 -5.14 3.16 -1.59
N ALA A 10 -4.56 4.16 -0.92
CA ALA A 10 -3.12 4.28 -0.66
C ALA A 10 -2.73 3.71 0.72
N GLY A 11 -3.41 2.64 1.14
CA GLY A 11 -3.04 1.85 2.30
C GLY A 11 -1.95 0.82 1.95
N PRO A 12 -1.45 0.08 2.94
CA PRO A 12 -0.36 -0.88 2.76
C PRO A 12 -0.64 -1.91 1.64
N TYR A 13 -1.86 -2.45 1.58
CA TYR A 13 -2.24 -3.41 0.53
C TYR A 13 -2.35 -2.78 -0.87
N GLY A 14 -2.87 -1.55 -0.98
CA GLY A 14 -2.96 -0.85 -2.26
C GLY A 14 -1.58 -0.50 -2.81
N LEU A 15 -0.66 -0.09 -1.93
CA LEU A 15 0.74 0.16 -2.27
C LEU A 15 1.46 -1.14 -2.69
N SER A 16 1.27 -2.24 -1.97
CA SER A 16 1.79 -3.57 -2.33
C SER A 16 1.30 -4.01 -3.72
N ALA A 17 -0.01 -3.97 -3.97
CA ALA A 17 -0.58 -4.33 -5.26
C ALA A 17 -0.03 -3.45 -6.41
N ALA A 18 0.07 -2.14 -6.19
CA ALA A 18 0.63 -1.22 -7.16
C ALA A 18 2.12 -1.51 -7.45
N ALA A 19 2.91 -1.89 -6.44
CA ALA A 19 4.30 -2.27 -6.61
C ALA A 19 4.43 -3.50 -7.54
N HIS A 20 3.63 -4.55 -7.31
CA HIS A 20 3.63 -5.75 -8.16
C HIS A 20 3.20 -5.46 -9.61
N LEU A 21 2.17 -4.61 -9.81
CA LEU A 21 1.72 -4.22 -11.14
C LEU A 21 2.79 -3.41 -11.90
N ARG A 22 3.45 -2.47 -11.21
CA ARG A 22 4.56 -1.70 -11.78
C ARG A 22 5.75 -2.58 -12.14
N ALA A 23 6.08 -3.57 -11.30
CA ALA A 23 7.15 -4.53 -11.59
C ALA A 23 6.88 -5.38 -12.85
N ARG A 24 5.61 -5.53 -13.25
CA ARG A 24 5.20 -6.17 -14.52
C ARG A 24 5.13 -5.20 -15.71
N GLY A 25 5.65 -3.98 -15.56
CA GLY A 25 5.66 -2.97 -16.62
C GLY A 25 4.31 -2.31 -16.90
N MET A 26 3.31 -2.49 -16.01
CA MET A 26 2.00 -1.87 -16.20
C MET A 26 2.01 -0.40 -15.75
N PRO A 27 1.39 0.52 -16.50
CA PRO A 27 1.14 1.86 -16.01
C PRO A 27 0.08 1.81 -14.89
N VAL A 28 0.42 2.34 -13.71
CA VAL A 28 -0.43 2.31 -12.52
C VAL A 28 -0.65 3.70 -11.95
N ARG A 29 -1.91 4.05 -11.69
CA ARG A 29 -2.31 5.25 -10.95
C ARG A 29 -3.02 4.87 -9.66
N ILE A 30 -2.58 5.44 -8.54
CA ILE A 30 -3.13 5.19 -7.21
C ILE A 30 -3.95 6.40 -6.78
N PHE A 31 -5.14 6.18 -6.23
CA PHE A 31 -5.96 7.23 -5.62
C PHE A 31 -6.03 7.04 -4.10
N GLY A 32 -5.87 8.14 -3.38
CA GLY A 32 -5.81 8.18 -1.91
C GLY A 32 -4.48 8.73 -1.40
N ALA A 33 -4.47 9.17 -0.13
CA ALA A 33 -3.26 9.65 0.52
C ALA A 33 -2.62 8.53 1.35
N PRO A 34 -1.30 8.29 1.23
CA PRO A 34 -0.58 7.31 2.01
C PRO A 34 -0.86 7.48 3.50
N VAL A 35 -1.14 6.37 4.20
CA VAL A 35 -1.35 6.31 5.66
C VAL A 35 -2.35 7.34 6.22
N ALA A 36 -3.27 7.86 5.40
CA ALA A 36 -4.17 8.94 5.80
C ALA A 36 -5.10 8.59 6.96
N SER A 37 -5.54 7.34 7.07
CA SER A 37 -6.34 6.89 8.21
C SER A 37 -5.54 6.88 9.51
N TRP A 38 -4.25 6.55 9.47
CA TRP A 38 -3.37 6.68 10.63
C TRP A 38 -3.24 8.15 11.03
N ALA A 39 -2.82 8.98 10.08
CA ALA A 39 -2.52 10.39 10.34
C ALA A 39 -3.74 11.19 10.82
N ARG A 40 -4.95 10.84 10.40
CA ARG A 40 -6.16 11.65 10.64
C ARG A 40 -7.15 11.03 11.60
N ARG A 41 -7.06 9.72 11.87
CA ARG A 41 -8.09 9.00 12.64
C ARG A 41 -7.54 8.18 13.80
N MET A 42 -6.23 8.17 14.02
CA MET A 42 -5.67 7.59 15.24
C MET A 42 -5.83 8.60 16.40
N PRO A 43 -6.65 8.30 17.42
CA PRO A 43 -6.64 9.06 18.66
C PRO A 43 -5.27 8.95 19.33
N ALA A 44 -4.89 10.00 20.06
CA ALA A 44 -3.67 9.97 20.86
C ALA A 44 -3.68 8.78 21.82
N GLY A 45 -2.57 8.03 21.87
CA GLY A 45 -2.41 6.86 22.75
C GLY A 45 -3.07 5.58 22.28
N MET A 46 -3.73 5.55 21.11
CA MET A 46 -4.31 4.32 20.58
C MET A 46 -3.21 3.37 20.08
N LEU A 47 -3.17 2.17 20.66
CA LEU A 47 -2.33 1.07 20.20
C LEU A 47 -3.08 0.23 19.17
N LEU A 48 -2.42 -0.08 18.06
CA LEU A 48 -3.00 -0.96 17.05
C LEU A 48 -2.58 -2.40 17.30
N ARG A 49 -3.58 -3.26 17.37
CA ARG A 49 -3.36 -4.70 17.28
C ARG A 49 -3.36 -5.09 15.81
N THR A 50 -2.23 -5.61 15.35
CA THR A 50 -2.09 -6.16 14.01
C THR A 50 -2.41 -7.66 14.04
N PRO A 51 -3.39 -8.14 13.24
CA PRO A 51 -3.56 -9.58 13.03
C PRO A 51 -2.29 -10.18 12.42
N PRO A 52 -1.92 -11.44 12.69
CA PRO A 52 -0.69 -12.04 12.17
C PRO A 52 -0.49 -11.87 10.66
N ALA A 53 -1.56 -12.01 9.87
CA ALA A 53 -1.53 -11.85 8.42
C ALA A 53 -1.24 -10.42 7.91
N ALA A 54 -1.30 -9.41 8.79
CA ALA A 54 -1.06 -8.01 8.44
C ALA A 54 0.30 -7.50 8.96
N THR A 55 1.17 -8.40 9.41
CA THR A 55 2.51 -8.06 9.92
C THR A 55 3.55 -7.90 8.81
N GLU A 56 3.25 -8.38 7.61
CA GLU A 56 4.12 -8.35 6.44
C GLU A 56 3.37 -7.81 5.22
N LEU A 57 4.12 -7.25 4.27
CA LEU A 57 3.59 -6.81 2.98
C LEU A 57 4.38 -7.43 1.84
N ALA A 58 3.65 -7.95 0.86
CA ALA A 58 4.25 -8.52 -0.33
C ALA A 58 4.93 -7.41 -1.17
N THR A 59 6.15 -7.70 -1.62
CA THR A 59 6.92 -6.84 -2.51
C THR A 59 7.45 -7.66 -3.70
N PRO A 60 7.51 -7.10 -4.92
CA PRO A 60 8.07 -7.78 -6.08
C PRO A 60 9.61 -7.83 -6.09
N ARG A 61 10.28 -7.10 -5.19
CA ARG A 61 11.75 -7.06 -5.05
C ARG A 61 12.14 -7.09 -3.58
N GLU A 62 13.20 -7.81 -3.28
CA GLU A 62 13.86 -7.79 -1.98
C GLU A 62 14.58 -6.44 -1.75
N GLY A 63 14.85 -6.10 -0.48
CA GLY A 63 15.82 -5.04 -0.15
C GLY A 63 15.27 -3.66 0.24
N PHE A 64 14.05 -3.56 0.77
CA PHE A 64 13.60 -2.33 1.44
C PHE A 64 13.46 -2.58 2.94
N THR A 65 14.46 -2.17 3.72
CA THR A 65 14.38 -2.08 5.18
C THR A 65 13.99 -0.66 5.57
N LEU A 66 13.15 -0.52 6.60
CA LEU A 66 12.76 0.78 7.16
C LEU A 66 13.94 1.53 7.76
#